data_AF-A0A0R3PMC2-F1
#
_entry.id   AF-A0A0R3PMC2-F1
#
_cell.length_a   1.000
_cell.length_b   1.000
_cell.length_c   1.000
_cell.angle_alpha   90.00
_cell.angle_beta   90.00
_cell.angle_gamma   90.00
#
_symmetry.space_group_name_H-M   'P 1'
#
loop_
_entity.id
_entity.type
_entity.pdbx_description
1 polymer ?
#
loop_
_entity_poly.entity_id
_entity_poly.type
_entity_poly.pdbx_seq_one_letter_code
_entity_poly.pdbx_strand_id
1 'polypeptide(L)'
;MRTLEWDNMGVKVDSRQLHHLRFSDDIVLITPDISQAERMLADFDKACGKIGLRLNLTETILMRNELVSYAPSTVNGTIIAPRKINMLND
;
A
#
# COMPACT_ATOMS: atom_id res chain seq x y z
N MET A 1 -12.92 7.66 3.34
CA MET A 1 -11.44 7.74 3.40
C MET A 1 -10.90 8.84 4.33
N ARG A 2 -11.56 9.99 4.56
CA ARG A 2 -11.11 11.07 5.50
C ARG A 2 -11.11 10.67 7.01
N THR A 3 -10.90 9.39 7.32
CA THR A 3 -11.04 8.76 8.65
C THR A 3 -10.05 7.59 8.78
N LEU A 4 -8.91 7.69 8.11
CA LEU A 4 -7.79 6.75 8.18
C LEU A 4 -6.64 7.54 8.81
N GLU A 5 -6.28 7.19 10.04
CA GLU A 5 -5.27 7.90 10.84
C GLU A 5 -3.86 7.47 10.41
N TRP A 6 -3.50 7.85 9.19
CA TRP A 6 -2.28 7.43 8.52
C TRP A 6 -1.14 8.44 8.63
N ASP A 7 -1.30 9.56 9.35
CA ASP A 7 -0.33 10.68 9.43
C ASP A 7 1.11 10.25 9.78
N ASN A 8 1.28 9.11 10.46
CA ASN A 8 2.59 8.52 10.82
C ASN A 8 3.05 7.36 9.89
N MET A 9 2.23 6.92 8.94
CA MET A 9 2.45 5.73 8.08
C MET A 9 2.68 6.12 6.62
N GLY A 10 3.93 6.32 6.18
CA GLY A 10 4.22 6.68 4.80
C GLY A 10 5.68 7.02 4.50
N VAL A 11 5.95 7.54 3.30
CA VAL A 11 7.29 8.00 2.89
C VAL A 11 7.36 9.53 2.90
N LYS A 12 8.43 10.09 3.47
CA LYS A 12 8.65 11.53 3.56
C LYS A 12 9.42 12.06 2.36
N VAL A 13 8.84 13.02 1.63
CA VAL A 13 9.43 13.68 0.45
C VAL A 13 9.31 15.19 0.65
N ASP A 14 10.41 15.94 0.54
CA ASP A 14 10.47 17.40 0.76
C ASP A 14 9.75 17.87 2.03
N SER A 15 10.01 17.15 3.12
CA SER A 15 9.36 17.27 4.44
C SER A 15 7.85 16.98 4.50
N ARG A 16 7.18 16.71 3.37
CA ARG A 16 5.77 16.28 3.31
C ARG A 16 5.69 14.76 3.44
N GLN A 17 4.67 14.27 4.14
CA GLN A 17 4.43 12.85 4.28
C GLN A 17 3.48 12.38 3.16
N LEU A 18 3.91 11.42 2.35
CA LEU A 18 3.14 10.86 1.23
C LEU A 18 2.67 9.45 1.59
N HIS A 19 1.34 9.28 1.59
CA HIS A 19 0.67 8.06 2.06
C HIS A 19 -0.05 7.32 0.93
N HIS A 20 -0.70 8.05 0.03
CA HIS A 20 -1.45 7.50 -1.08
C HIS A 20 -1.49 8.42 -2.30
N LEU A 21 -1.66 7.82 -3.47
CA LEU A 21 -2.06 8.47 -4.72
C LEU A 21 -3.32 7.76 -5.23
N ARG A 22 -4.29 8.48 -5.80
CA ARG A 22 -5.51 7.90 -6.37
C ARG A 22 -5.74 8.41 -7.79
N PHE A 23 -6.10 7.53 -8.72
CA PHE A 23 -6.50 7.89 -10.07
C PHE A 23 -7.75 7.09 -10.48
N SER A 24 -8.87 7.77 -10.74
CA SER A 24 -10.21 7.19 -10.86
C SER A 24 -10.52 6.18 -9.74
N ASP A 25 -10.35 4.89 -10.00
CA ASP A 25 -10.71 3.77 -9.14
C ASP A 25 -9.48 3.09 -8.52
N ASP A 26 -8.30 3.31 -9.09
CA ASP A 26 -7.01 2.81 -8.61
C ASP A 26 -6.47 3.64 -7.44
N ILE A 27 -5.81 2.96 -6.50
CA ILE A 27 -5.08 3.59 -5.41
C ILE A 27 -3.70 2.94 -5.22
N VAL A 28 -2.68 3.78 -5.11
CA VAL A 28 -1.31 3.39 -4.75
C VAL A 28 -1.08 3.80 -3.30
N LEU A 29 -0.72 2.86 -2.44
CA LEU A 29 -0.27 3.12 -1.06
C LEU A 29 1.26 3.12 -1.02
N ILE A 30 1.85 4.08 -0.31
CA ILE A 30 3.30 4.32 -0.30
C ILE A 30 3.81 4.23 1.14
N THR A 31 4.69 3.27 1.41
CA THR A 31 5.16 2.93 2.76
C THR A 31 6.66 2.62 2.77
N PRO A 32 7.37 2.75 3.91
CA PRO A 32 8.79 2.42 4.02
C PRO A 32 9.05 0.93 4.34
N ASP A 33 8.05 0.20 4.86
CA ASP A 33 8.19 -1.20 5.28
C ASP A 33 6.90 -2.01 5.07
N ILE A 34 7.06 -3.34 4.93
CA ILE A 34 5.97 -4.27 4.63
C ILE A 34 4.90 -4.28 5.74
N SER A 35 5.29 -4.16 7.00
CA SER A 35 4.34 -4.19 8.11
C SER A 35 3.50 -2.91 8.21
N GLN A 36 3.99 -1.76 7.72
CA GLN A 36 3.15 -0.59 7.46
C GLN A 36 2.18 -0.83 6.29
N ALA A 37 2.65 -1.42 5.18
CA ALA A 37 1.80 -1.76 4.04
C ALA A 37 0.64 -2.71 4.43
N GLU A 38 0.92 -3.77 5.19
CA GLU A 38 -0.09 -4.73 5.67
C GLU A 38 -1.15 -4.06 6.56
N ARG A 39 -0.73 -3.16 7.48
CA ARG A 39 -1.65 -2.39 8.33
C ARG A 39 -2.52 -1.42 7.51
N MET A 40 -1.91 -0.65 6.60
CA MET A 40 -2.65 0.28 5.74
C MET A 40 -3.63 -0.44 4.82
N LEU A 41 -3.26 -1.60 4.25
CA LEU A 41 -4.18 -2.40 3.44
C LEU A 41 -5.36 -2.97 4.26
N ALA A 42 -5.10 -3.43 5.50
CA ALA A 42 -6.16 -3.92 6.39
C ALA A 42 -7.13 -2.80 6.82
N ASP A 43 -6.62 -1.62 7.20
CA ASP A 43 -7.48 -0.47 7.52
C ASP A 43 -8.21 0.09 6.29
N PHE A 44 -7.60 0.01 5.10
CA PHE A 44 -8.24 0.41 3.86
C PHE A 44 -9.41 -0.52 3.47
N ASP A 45 -9.23 -1.84 3.48
CA ASP A 45 -10.30 -2.81 3.21
C ASP A 45 -11.46 -2.66 4.23
N LYS A 46 -11.12 -2.48 5.51
CA LYS A 46 -12.07 -2.16 6.60
C LYS A 46 -12.81 -0.83 6.40
N ALA A 47 -12.17 0.17 5.78
CA ALA A 47 -12.82 1.45 5.43
C ALA A 47 -13.69 1.35 4.17
N CYS A 48 -13.32 0.51 3.20
CA CYS A 48 -14.13 0.16 2.04
C CYS A 48 -15.40 -0.61 2.45
N GLY A 49 -15.27 -1.58 3.37
CA GLY A 49 -16.41 -2.36 3.87
C GLY A 49 -17.51 -1.51 4.51
N LYS A 50 -17.14 -0.40 5.18
CA LYS A 50 -18.10 0.58 5.73
C LYS A 50 -18.96 1.30 4.68
N ILE A 51 -18.57 1.27 3.41
CA ILE A 51 -19.30 1.87 2.28
C ILE A 51 -19.72 0.83 1.23
N GLY A 52 -19.74 -0.46 1.59
CA GLY A 52 -20.17 -1.55 0.71
C GLY A 52 -19.15 -1.95 -0.37
N LEU A 53 -17.92 -1.45 -0.31
CA LEU A 53 -16.82 -1.84 -1.20
C LEU A 53 -15.90 -2.86 -0.52
N ARG A 54 -15.06 -3.54 -1.29
CA ARG A 54 -14.06 -4.50 -0.81
C ARG A 54 -12.79 -4.41 -1.66
N LEU A 55 -11.63 -4.59 -1.05
CA LEU A 55 -10.36 -4.63 -1.75
C LEU A 55 -10.23 -5.93 -2.58
N ASN A 56 -9.90 -5.82 -3.86
CA ASN A 56 -9.59 -6.97 -4.70
C ASN A 56 -8.09 -7.30 -4.59
N LEU A 57 -7.76 -8.21 -3.66
CA LEU A 57 -6.39 -8.64 -3.38
C LEU A 57 -5.73 -9.38 -4.56
N THR A 58 -6.50 -9.92 -5.51
CA THR A 58 -5.96 -10.59 -6.72
C THR A 58 -5.32 -9.60 -7.70
N GLU A 59 -5.93 -8.42 -7.84
CA GLU A 59 -5.42 -7.33 -8.70
C GLU A 59 -4.44 -6.41 -7.94
N THR A 60 -4.30 -6.58 -6.62
CA THR A 60 -3.43 -5.76 -5.77
C THR A 60 -1.96 -6.17 -5.96
N ILE A 61 -1.20 -5.37 -6.71
CA ILE A 61 0.23 -5.60 -6.94
C ILE A 61 1.06 -4.90 -5.87
N LEU A 62 1.70 -5.67 -4.97
CA LEU A 62 2.76 -5.14 -4.11
C LEU A 62 4.01 -4.85 -4.94
N MET A 63 4.51 -3.61 -4.89
CA MET A 63 5.71 -3.17 -5.59
C MET A 63 6.81 -2.75 -4.61
N ARG A 64 8.08 -2.95 -4.99
CA ARG A 64 9.24 -2.75 -4.11
C ARG A 64 10.50 -2.28 -4.85
N ASN A 65 11.34 -1.51 -4.17
CA ASN A 65 12.73 -1.25 -4.61
C ASN A 65 13.65 -2.45 -4.26
N GLU A 66 14.88 -2.51 -4.78
CA GLU A 66 15.83 -3.61 -4.55
C GLU A 66 16.26 -3.78 -3.09
N LEU A 67 16.29 -2.69 -2.32
CA LEU A 67 16.82 -2.65 -0.95
C LEU A 67 15.93 -3.32 0.13
N VAL A 68 14.67 -3.65 -0.17
CA VAL A 68 13.68 -4.12 0.82
C VAL A 68 13.39 -5.61 0.62
N SER A 69 13.63 -6.46 1.64
CA SER A 69 13.53 -7.94 1.62
C SER A 69 12.47 -8.56 0.68
N TYR A 70 12.80 -9.66 -0.01
CA TYR A 70 11.91 -10.37 -0.95
C TYR A 70 10.84 -11.25 -0.27
N ALA A 71 10.55 -11.03 1.01
CA ALA A 71 9.51 -11.76 1.74
C ALA A 71 8.10 -11.48 1.17
N PRO A 72 7.28 -12.51 0.90
CA PRO A 72 5.85 -12.32 0.64
C PRO A 72 5.13 -11.72 1.85
N SER A 73 4.19 -10.80 1.62
CA SER A 73 3.33 -10.25 2.67
C SER A 73 2.01 -11.04 2.77
N THR A 74 1.33 -10.98 3.92
CA THR A 74 0.04 -11.66 4.12
C THR A 74 -1.04 -10.68 4.59
N VAL A 75 -1.97 -10.35 3.69
CA VAL A 75 -3.06 -9.42 3.94
C VAL A 75 -4.38 -10.19 3.99
N ASN A 76 -5.09 -10.12 5.13
CA ASN A 76 -6.35 -10.83 5.36
C ASN A 76 -6.30 -12.34 4.98
N GLY A 77 -5.15 -12.98 5.23
CA GLY A 77 -4.90 -14.41 4.92
C GLY A 77 -4.51 -14.70 3.47
N THR A 78 -4.46 -13.69 2.59
CA THR A 78 -4.00 -13.82 1.19
C THR A 78 -2.54 -13.41 1.09
N ILE A 79 -1.71 -14.24 0.44
CA ILE A 79 -0.29 -13.96 0.22
C ILE A 79 -0.13 -13.06 -1.00
N ILE A 80 0.55 -11.92 -0.85
CA ILE A 80 0.90 -11.03 -1.97
C ILE A 80 2.41 -11.11 -2.20
N ALA A 81 2.82 -11.55 -3.40
CA ALA A 81 4.22 -11.64 -3.77
C ALA A 81 4.74 -10.29 -4.31
N PRO A 82 5.82 -9.72 -3.75
CA PRO A 82 6.33 -8.42 -4.17
C PRO A 82 6.99 -8.45 -5.55
N ARG A 83 6.65 -7.50 -6.43
CA ARG A 83 7.32 -7.27 -7.73
C ARG A 83 8.36 -6.16 -7.62
N LYS A 84 9.56 -6.37 -8.20
CA LYS A 84 10.58 -5.33 -8.34
C LYS A 84 10.04 -4.17 -9.21
N ILE A 85 10.16 -2.95 -8.72
CA ILE A 85 10.07 -1.74 -9.54
C ILE A 85 11.37 -1.65 -10.34
N ASN A 86 11.28 -1.75 -11.67
CA ASN A 86 12.35 -1.30 -12.54
C ASN A 86 12.22 0.22 -12.67
N MET A 87 12.94 0.95 -11.82
CA MET A 87 13.19 2.36 -12.10
C MET A 87 14.14 2.40 -13.31
N LEU A 88 13.61 2.84 -14.45
CA LEU A 88 14.44 3.24 -15.58
C LEU A 88 15.17 4.51 -15.14
N ASN A 89 16.50 4.46 -15.18
CA ASN A 89 17.35 5.63 -14.98
C ASN A 89 17.48 6.33 -16.34
N ASP A 90 16.55 7.25 -16.61
CA ASP A 90 16.69 8.29 -17.65
C ASP A 90 17.57 9.45 -17.12
#